data_AF-A0AAW8EYJ0-F1
#
_entry.id   AF-A0AAW8EYJ0-F1
#
_cell.length_a   1.000
_cell.length_b   1.000
_cell.length_c   1.000
_cell.angle_alpha   90.00
_cell.angle_beta   90.00
_cell.angle_gamma   90.00
#
_symmetry.space_group_name_H-M   'P 1'
#
loop_
_entity.id
_entity.type
_entity.pdbx_description
1 polymer ?
#
loop_
_entity_poly.entity_id
_entity_poly.type
_entity_poly.pdbx_seq_one_letter_code
_entity_poly.pdbx_strand_id
1 'polypeptide(L)'
;MKPVTHRPTTSRSIAIARVALGTAVIGILFYTYVIGIPAQGASPLDYFGYFTNLTSLLTGVLLITTGAQALGNRETPTAMHAARGIAVACMIIVAAIYNLVVPGTGSAPVWVSATLHLVLPVLLVLDWALIADRPPLPWRWIWLVLPYPLLWLTVTLLRGATDGWVPYGFLLPDRGPAQLSMTVLALLVALLLAAVLTWTLSRLPARR
;
A
#
# COMPACT_ATOMS: atom_id res chain seq x y z
N MET A 1 -21.19 2.16 -38.49
CA MET A 1 -20.97 1.02 -37.60
C MET A 1 -20.17 1.52 -36.40
N LYS A 2 -20.78 1.70 -35.21
CA LYS A 2 -20.05 2.15 -34.01
C LYS A 2 -19.11 1.03 -33.57
N PRO A 3 -17.84 1.30 -33.24
CA PRO A 3 -16.96 0.24 -32.75
C PRO A 3 -17.52 -0.29 -31.43
N VAL A 4 -17.72 -1.60 -31.35
CA VAL A 4 -17.99 -2.28 -30.09
C VAL A 4 -16.71 -2.17 -29.26
N THR A 5 -16.67 -1.19 -28.36
CA THR A 5 -15.57 -1.05 -27.41
C THR A 5 -15.69 -2.20 -26.40
N HIS A 6 -14.93 -3.27 -26.63
CA HIS A 6 -14.77 -4.32 -25.61
C HIS A 6 -14.19 -3.66 -24.37
N ARG A 7 -15.01 -3.52 -23.33
CA ARG A 7 -14.56 -3.00 -22.05
C ARG A 7 -13.63 -4.02 -21.42
N PRO A 8 -12.48 -3.58 -20.87
CA PRO A 8 -11.57 -4.50 -20.21
C PRO A 8 -12.29 -5.14 -19.02
N THR A 9 -12.36 -6.48 -19.01
CA THR A 9 -13.02 -7.25 -17.96
C THR A 9 -11.98 -8.10 -17.24
N THR A 10 -11.99 -8.05 -15.91
CA THR A 10 -11.15 -8.90 -15.07
C THR A 10 -11.65 -10.34 -15.19
N SER A 11 -10.75 -11.32 -15.40
CA SER A 11 -11.17 -12.72 -15.40
C SER A 11 -11.66 -13.14 -14.00
N ARG A 12 -12.56 -14.12 -13.96
CA ARG A 12 -13.08 -14.66 -12.69
C ARG A 12 -11.96 -15.18 -11.79
N SER A 13 -10.91 -15.78 -12.36
CA SER A 13 -9.77 -16.30 -11.60
C SER A 13 -8.96 -15.18 -10.94
N ILE A 14 -8.70 -14.07 -11.65
CA ILE A 14 -8.02 -12.90 -11.07
C ILE A 14 -8.88 -12.27 -9.98
N ALA A 15 -10.20 -12.17 -10.20
CA ALA A 15 -11.12 -11.62 -9.21
C ALA A 15 -11.10 -12.44 -7.90
N ILE A 16 -11.15 -13.78 -8.00
CA ILE A 16 -11.01 -14.70 -6.85
C ILE A 16 -9.64 -14.51 -6.18
N ALA A 17 -8.56 -14.45 -6.95
CA ALA A 17 -7.21 -14.28 -6.41
C ALA A 17 -7.06 -12.98 -5.61
N ARG A 18 -7.66 -11.87 -6.06
CA ARG A 18 -7.67 -10.61 -5.30
C ARG A 18 -8.45 -10.73 -4.00
N VAL A 19 -9.64 -11.33 -4.01
CA VAL A 19 -10.42 -11.55 -2.78
C VAL A 19 -9.64 -12.42 -1.80
N ALA A 20 -9.05 -13.52 -2.27
CA ALA A 20 -8.27 -14.43 -1.44
C ALA A 20 -7.03 -13.73 -0.86
N LEU A 21 -6.26 -13.00 -1.68
CA LEU A 21 -5.09 -12.26 -1.23
C LEU A 21 -5.44 -11.19 -0.21
N GLY A 22 -6.47 -10.38 -0.48
CA GLY A 22 -6.92 -9.34 0.46
C GLY A 22 -7.40 -9.93 1.78
N THR A 23 -8.14 -11.03 1.74
CA THR A 23 -8.59 -11.75 2.95
C THR A 23 -7.42 -12.32 3.73
N ALA A 24 -6.44 -12.92 3.06
CA ALA A 24 -5.24 -13.45 3.69
C ALA A 24 -4.41 -12.35 4.38
N VAL A 25 -4.21 -11.20 3.73
CA VAL A 25 -3.48 -10.06 4.32
C VAL A 25 -4.18 -9.55 5.57
N ILE A 26 -5.50 -9.36 5.52
CA ILE A 26 -6.27 -8.93 6.70
C ILE A 26 -6.19 -9.99 7.81
N GLY A 27 -6.27 -11.27 7.46
CA GLY A 27 -6.10 -12.39 8.39
C GLY A 27 -4.73 -12.40 9.06
N ILE A 28 -3.64 -12.14 8.30
CA ILE A 28 -2.28 -12.03 8.83
C ILE A 28 -2.16 -10.87 9.80
N LEU A 29 -2.72 -9.70 9.47
CA LEU A 29 -2.72 -8.54 10.35
C LEU A 29 -3.51 -8.82 11.64
N PHE A 30 -4.68 -9.42 11.53
CA PHE A 30 -5.48 -9.79 12.70
C PHE A 30 -4.77 -10.83 13.57
N TYR A 31 -4.20 -11.87 12.96
CA TYR A 31 -3.42 -12.89 13.64
C TYR A 31 -2.25 -12.26 14.40
N THR A 32 -1.45 -11.45 13.72
CA THR A 32 -0.27 -10.80 14.34
C THR A 32 -0.64 -9.76 15.40
N TYR A 33 -1.77 -9.08 15.25
CA TYR A 33 -2.34 -8.21 16.25
C TYR A 33 -2.70 -8.99 17.52
N VAL A 34 -3.46 -10.09 17.40
CA VAL A 34 -3.93 -10.89 18.53
C VAL A 34 -2.77 -11.56 19.28
N ILE A 35 -1.75 -12.05 18.58
CA ILE A 35 -0.57 -12.63 19.25
C ILE A 35 0.40 -11.56 19.77
N GLY A 36 0.43 -10.37 19.15
CA GLY A 36 1.42 -9.33 19.40
C GLY A 36 1.06 -8.40 20.55
N ILE A 37 -0.22 -8.04 20.71
CA ILE A 37 -0.69 -7.16 21.80
C ILE A 37 -0.42 -7.76 23.18
N PRO A 38 -0.79 -9.02 23.48
CA PRO A 38 -0.58 -9.58 24.81
C PRO A 38 0.89 -9.70 25.19
N ALA A 39 1.80 -9.75 24.20
CA ALA A 39 3.23 -9.91 24.42
C ALA A 39 4.01 -8.58 24.53
N GLN A 40 3.48 -7.47 24.00
CA GLN A 40 4.23 -6.21 23.87
C GLN A 40 3.48 -4.97 24.42
N GLY A 41 2.22 -5.11 24.86
CA GLY A 41 1.43 -4.01 25.43
C GLY A 41 1.01 -2.91 24.44
N ALA A 42 1.20 -3.13 23.13
CA ALA A 42 0.85 -2.15 22.09
C ALA A 42 -0.67 -2.01 21.96
N SER A 43 -1.18 -0.78 21.82
CA SER A 43 -2.60 -0.56 21.54
C SER A 43 -2.92 -0.82 20.05
N PRO A 44 -4.20 -1.03 19.67
CA PRO A 44 -4.59 -1.03 18.26
C PRO A 44 -4.20 0.25 17.50
N LEU A 45 -4.16 1.39 18.17
CA LEU A 45 -3.71 2.65 17.56
C LEU A 45 -2.22 2.60 17.23
N ASP A 46 -1.40 1.94 18.02
CA ASP A 46 0.03 1.79 17.77
C ASP A 46 0.28 0.74 16.69
N TYR A 47 -0.41 -0.40 16.79
CA TYR A 47 -0.26 -1.49 15.83
C TYR A 47 -0.67 -1.06 14.41
N PHE A 48 -1.84 -0.44 14.25
CA PHE A 48 -2.26 0.14 12.96
C PHE A 48 -1.68 1.53 12.72
N GLY A 49 -0.94 2.09 13.67
CA GLY A 49 -0.14 3.29 13.48
C GLY A 49 1.08 3.03 12.60
N TYR A 50 1.58 1.79 12.49
CA TYR A 50 2.61 1.46 11.50
C TYR A 50 2.09 1.65 10.07
N PHE A 51 2.83 2.41 9.27
CA PHE A 51 2.48 2.68 7.87
C PHE A 51 2.29 1.39 7.07
N THR A 52 3.14 0.39 7.29
CA THR A 52 3.02 -0.95 6.67
C THR A 52 1.67 -1.60 6.99
N ASN A 53 1.28 -1.63 8.27
CA ASN A 53 0.09 -2.32 8.73
C ASN A 53 -1.18 -1.64 8.22
N LEU A 54 -1.25 -0.30 8.34
CA LEU A 54 -2.36 0.48 7.82
C LEU A 54 -2.49 0.35 6.30
N THR A 55 -1.38 0.50 5.58
CA THR A 55 -1.38 0.41 4.10
C THR A 55 -1.75 -0.99 3.65
N SER A 56 -1.28 -2.03 4.33
CA SER A 56 -1.63 -3.43 4.02
C SER A 56 -3.11 -3.71 4.29
N LEU A 57 -3.67 -3.19 5.38
CA LEU A 57 -5.09 -3.30 5.70
C LEU A 57 -5.96 -2.65 4.62
N LEU A 58 -5.67 -1.39 4.30
CA LEU A 58 -6.39 -0.63 3.26
C LEU A 58 -6.27 -1.31 1.89
N THR A 59 -5.09 -1.83 1.57
CA THR A 59 -4.85 -2.58 0.33
C THR A 59 -5.64 -3.89 0.30
N GLY A 60 -5.71 -4.62 1.41
CA GLY A 60 -6.53 -5.83 1.53
C GLY A 60 -8.02 -5.54 1.28
N VAL A 61 -8.55 -4.46 1.87
CA VAL A 61 -9.93 -4.01 1.63
C VAL A 61 -10.14 -3.63 0.16
N LEU A 62 -9.19 -2.92 -0.46
CA LEU A 62 -9.26 -2.59 -1.89
C LEU A 62 -9.25 -3.85 -2.78
N LEU A 63 -8.42 -4.83 -2.47
CA LEU A 63 -8.38 -6.10 -3.23
C LEU A 63 -9.71 -6.87 -3.10
N ILE A 64 -10.27 -6.97 -1.90
CA ILE A 64 -11.57 -7.63 -1.68
C ILE A 64 -12.68 -6.91 -2.44
N THR A 65 -12.78 -5.58 -2.30
CA THR A 65 -13.85 -4.80 -2.92
C THR A 65 -13.76 -4.83 -4.45
N THR A 66 -12.55 -4.70 -5.02
CA THR A 66 -12.33 -4.77 -6.48
C THR A 66 -12.59 -6.17 -7.02
N GLY A 67 -12.15 -7.21 -6.32
CA GLY A 67 -12.42 -8.60 -6.68
C GLY A 67 -13.92 -8.92 -6.61
N ALA A 68 -14.62 -8.49 -5.56
CA ALA A 68 -16.06 -8.70 -5.41
C ALA A 68 -16.88 -7.96 -6.49
N GLN A 69 -16.50 -6.74 -6.86
CA GLN A 69 -17.13 -6.02 -7.98
C GLN A 69 -16.94 -6.76 -9.30
N ALA A 70 -15.73 -7.26 -9.57
CA ALA A 70 -15.45 -8.04 -10.78
C ALA A 70 -16.26 -9.35 -10.82
N LEU A 71 -16.40 -10.06 -9.69
CA LEU A 71 -17.24 -11.27 -9.60
C LEU A 71 -18.73 -10.98 -9.83
N GLY A 72 -19.20 -9.81 -9.40
CA GLY A 72 -20.57 -9.36 -9.62
C GLY A 72 -20.82 -8.72 -10.99
N ASN A 73 -19.85 -8.74 -11.91
CA ASN A 73 -19.89 -8.04 -13.20
C ASN A 73 -20.23 -6.54 -13.05
N ARG A 74 -19.83 -5.92 -11.94
CA ARG A 74 -20.06 -4.49 -11.66
C ARG A 74 -18.89 -3.68 -12.18
N GLU A 75 -19.19 -2.51 -12.73
CA GLU A 75 -18.16 -1.56 -13.14
C GLU A 75 -17.37 -1.08 -11.91
N THR A 76 -16.04 -1.09 -12.02
CA THR A 76 -15.17 -0.50 -11.00
C THR A 76 -15.13 1.01 -11.20
N PRO A 77 -15.46 1.83 -10.18
CA PRO A 77 -15.41 3.29 -10.31
C PRO A 77 -14.00 3.79 -10.59
N THR A 78 -13.86 4.89 -11.34
CA THR A 78 -12.56 5.50 -11.65
C THR A 78 -11.74 5.86 -10.40
N ALA A 79 -12.41 6.31 -9.34
CA ALA A 79 -11.77 6.60 -8.05
C ALA A 79 -11.11 5.36 -7.43
N MET A 80 -11.68 4.18 -7.64
CA MET A 80 -11.17 2.91 -7.11
C MET A 80 -9.95 2.42 -7.89
N HIS A 81 -9.88 2.69 -9.19
CA HIS A 81 -8.64 2.51 -9.97
C HIS A 81 -7.51 3.44 -9.48
N ALA A 82 -7.83 4.70 -9.17
CA ALA A 82 -6.85 5.62 -8.58
C ALA A 82 -6.40 5.14 -7.19
N ALA A 83 -7.32 4.69 -6.34
CA ALA A 83 -7.01 4.15 -5.02
C ALA A 83 -6.10 2.91 -5.10
N ARG A 84 -6.35 1.98 -6.04
CA ARG A 84 -5.45 0.86 -6.31
C ARG A 84 -4.06 1.32 -6.73
N GLY A 85 -3.95 2.33 -7.60
CA GLY A 85 -2.66 2.90 -8.01
C GLY A 85 -1.91 3.53 -6.84
N ILE A 86 -2.60 4.27 -5.97
CA ILE A 86 -2.02 4.83 -4.75
C ILE A 86 -1.52 3.72 -3.82
N ALA A 87 -2.32 2.65 -3.63
CA ALA A 87 -1.93 1.51 -2.82
C ALA A 87 -0.68 0.81 -3.36
N VAL A 88 -0.58 0.59 -4.67
CA VAL A 88 0.62 0.03 -5.31
C VAL A 88 1.84 0.92 -5.06
N ALA A 89 1.73 2.24 -5.27
CA ALA A 89 2.83 3.17 -5.03
C ALA A 89 3.28 3.17 -3.56
N CYS A 90 2.34 3.15 -2.62
CA CYS A 90 2.67 3.07 -1.19
C CYS A 90 3.32 1.73 -0.81
N MET A 91 2.84 0.62 -1.36
CA MET A 91 3.40 -0.71 -1.07
C MET A 91 4.79 -0.92 -1.71
N ILE A 92 5.09 -0.27 -2.83
CA ILE A 92 6.47 -0.20 -3.37
C ILE A 92 7.38 0.48 -2.35
N ILE A 93 6.94 1.57 -1.72
CA ILE A 93 7.73 2.29 -0.72
C ILE A 93 7.91 1.48 0.56
N VAL A 94 6.85 0.80 1.02
CA VAL A 94 6.95 -0.16 2.13
C VAL A 94 8.04 -1.20 1.85
N ALA A 95 8.05 -1.79 0.65
CA ALA A 95 9.06 -2.76 0.26
C ALA A 95 10.47 -2.14 0.19
N ALA A 96 10.61 -0.99 -0.46
CA ALA A 96 11.90 -0.34 -0.67
C ALA A 96 12.55 0.08 0.66
N ILE A 97 11.80 0.74 1.55
CA ILE A 97 12.32 1.19 2.84
C ILE A 97 12.73 -0.01 3.69
N TYR A 98 11.88 -1.03 3.78
CA TYR A 98 12.18 -2.20 4.60
C TYR A 98 13.44 -2.93 4.10
N ASN A 99 13.58 -3.13 2.80
CA ASN A 99 14.69 -3.91 2.27
C ASN A 99 16.00 -3.11 2.10
N LEU A 100 15.93 -1.79 1.93
CA LEU A 100 17.10 -0.96 1.62
C LEU A 100 17.57 -0.08 2.79
N VAL A 101 16.68 0.31 3.70
CA VAL A 101 16.98 1.26 4.78
C VAL A 101 17.00 0.57 6.13
N VAL A 102 16.06 -0.35 6.38
CA VAL A 102 15.89 -1.02 7.68
C VAL A 102 15.74 -2.55 7.56
N PRO A 103 16.66 -3.26 6.88
CA PRO A 103 16.50 -4.69 6.65
C PRO A 103 16.49 -5.46 7.97
N GLY A 104 15.43 -6.25 8.17
CA GLY A 104 15.32 -7.18 9.31
C GLY A 104 15.02 -6.52 10.66
N THR A 105 14.64 -5.24 10.71
CA THR A 105 14.34 -4.55 11.98
C THR A 105 12.88 -4.67 12.42
N GLY A 106 12.08 -5.51 11.74
CA GLY A 106 10.68 -5.72 12.10
C GLY A 106 10.55 -6.62 13.33
N SER A 107 9.71 -6.22 14.29
CA SER A 107 9.35 -7.05 15.46
C SER A 107 8.39 -8.20 15.13
N ALA A 108 7.85 -8.23 13.91
CA ALA A 108 6.96 -9.28 13.43
C ALA A 108 7.74 -10.56 13.06
N PRO A 109 7.11 -11.75 13.16
CA PRO A 109 7.72 -12.99 12.71
C PRO A 109 8.27 -12.89 11.28
N VAL A 110 9.42 -13.52 11.02
CA VAL A 110 10.16 -13.39 9.75
C VAL A 110 9.28 -13.60 8.52
N TRP A 111 8.41 -14.61 8.54
CA TRP A 111 7.51 -14.90 7.44
C TRP A 111 6.44 -13.81 7.22
N VAL A 112 5.97 -13.16 8.29
CA VAL A 112 5.03 -12.03 8.21
C VAL A 112 5.72 -10.85 7.57
N SER A 113 6.92 -10.52 8.07
CA SER A 113 7.72 -9.43 7.54
C SER A 113 8.03 -9.64 6.06
N ALA A 114 8.43 -10.86 5.66
CA ALA A 114 8.62 -11.22 4.26
C ALA A 114 7.32 -11.10 3.44
N THR A 115 6.18 -11.50 4.01
CA THR A 115 4.89 -11.41 3.31
C THR A 115 4.52 -9.95 3.04
N LEU A 116 4.58 -9.08 4.06
CA LEU A 116 4.11 -7.69 3.96
C LEU A 116 5.10 -6.77 3.24
N HIS A 117 6.41 -7.05 3.28
CA HIS A 117 7.45 -6.19 2.71
C HIS A 117 8.09 -6.73 1.43
N LEU A 118 7.71 -7.93 0.97
CA LEU A 118 8.19 -8.49 -0.29
C LEU A 118 7.05 -9.11 -1.10
N VAL A 119 6.41 -10.16 -0.58
CA VAL A 119 5.43 -10.95 -1.36
C VAL A 119 4.24 -10.09 -1.81
N LEU A 120 3.57 -9.40 -0.87
CA LEU A 120 2.41 -8.57 -1.17
C LEU A 120 2.76 -7.42 -2.14
N PRO A 121 3.81 -6.58 -1.89
CA PRO A 121 4.25 -5.58 -2.85
C PRO A 121 4.50 -6.11 -4.26
N VAL A 122 5.19 -7.25 -4.38
CA VAL A 122 5.47 -7.88 -5.68
C VAL A 122 4.18 -8.31 -6.38
N LEU A 123 3.29 -9.00 -5.67
CA LEU A 123 2.00 -9.42 -6.22
C LEU A 123 1.14 -8.24 -6.67
N LEU A 124 1.16 -7.12 -5.95
CA LEU A 124 0.45 -5.90 -6.33
C LEU A 124 1.02 -5.25 -7.57
N VAL A 125 2.35 -5.17 -7.69
CA VAL A 125 3.01 -4.65 -8.88
C VAL A 125 2.72 -5.55 -10.08
N LEU A 126 2.73 -6.87 -9.91
CA LEU A 126 2.38 -7.82 -10.96
C LEU A 126 0.91 -7.72 -11.38
N ASP A 127 -0.02 -7.69 -10.42
CA ASP A 127 -1.46 -7.46 -10.70
C ASP A 127 -1.66 -6.15 -11.47
N TRP A 128 -0.98 -5.09 -11.04
CA TRP A 128 -1.05 -3.80 -11.69
C TRP A 128 -0.46 -3.86 -13.11
N ALA A 129 0.77 -4.35 -13.29
CA ALA A 129 1.45 -4.32 -14.58
C ALA A 129 0.83 -5.27 -15.62
N LEU A 130 0.32 -6.43 -15.19
CA LEU A 130 -0.09 -7.50 -16.09
C LEU A 130 -1.60 -7.49 -16.40
N ILE A 131 -2.44 -7.01 -15.46
CA ILE A 131 -3.89 -7.04 -15.63
C ILE A 131 -4.39 -5.67 -16.07
N ALA A 132 -4.70 -5.49 -17.35
CA ALA A 132 -5.27 -4.24 -17.86
C ALA A 132 -6.81 -4.20 -17.74
N ASP A 133 -7.30 -4.23 -16.50
CA ASP A 133 -8.72 -4.09 -16.17
C ASP A 133 -9.12 -2.65 -15.81
N ARG A 134 -8.35 -1.68 -16.29
CA ARG A 134 -8.49 -0.26 -15.94
C ARG A 134 -8.07 0.63 -17.09
N PRO A 135 -8.66 1.85 -17.20
CA PRO A 135 -8.12 2.87 -18.08
C PRO A 135 -6.77 3.40 -17.54
N PRO A 136 -5.92 3.98 -18.41
CA PRO A 136 -4.71 4.67 -17.97
C PRO A 136 -5.03 5.78 -16.98
N LEU A 137 -4.27 5.86 -15.89
CA LEU A 137 -4.48 6.92 -14.90
C LEU A 137 -4.00 8.27 -15.44
N PRO A 138 -4.82 9.34 -15.36
CA PRO A 138 -4.42 10.66 -15.83
C PRO A 138 -3.28 11.21 -14.97
N TRP A 139 -2.26 11.80 -15.59
CA TRP A 139 -1.08 12.32 -14.89
C TRP A 139 -1.39 13.42 -13.87
N ARG A 140 -2.42 14.23 -14.12
CA ARG A 140 -2.92 15.23 -13.15
C ARG A 140 -3.34 14.62 -11.80
N TRP A 141 -3.62 13.32 -11.74
CA TRP A 141 -4.00 12.63 -10.50
C TRP A 141 -2.81 12.08 -9.73
N ILE A 142 -1.58 12.21 -10.22
CA ILE A 142 -0.39 11.68 -9.52
C ILE A 142 -0.28 12.25 -8.10
N TRP A 143 -0.70 13.50 -7.90
CA TRP A 143 -0.71 14.20 -6.61
C TRP A 143 -1.65 13.57 -5.57
N LEU A 144 -2.61 12.73 -5.99
CA LEU A 144 -3.48 12.00 -5.07
C LEU A 144 -2.72 10.96 -4.22
N VAL A 145 -1.46 10.65 -4.55
CA VAL A 145 -0.62 9.79 -3.72
C VAL A 145 -0.18 10.46 -2.41
N LEU A 146 -0.16 11.79 -2.34
CA LEU A 146 0.41 12.55 -1.21
C LEU A 146 -0.48 12.65 0.04
N PRO A 147 -1.81 12.89 -0.07
CA PRO A 147 -2.63 13.16 1.12
C PRO A 147 -2.58 12.07 2.19
N TYR A 148 -2.62 10.79 1.78
CA TYR A 148 -2.59 9.67 2.73
C TYR A 148 -1.26 9.58 3.50
N PRO A 149 -0.08 9.52 2.85
CA PRO A 149 1.20 9.49 3.56
C PRO A 149 1.50 10.77 4.32
N LEU A 150 1.08 11.95 3.83
CA LEU A 150 1.24 13.21 4.57
C LEU A 150 0.41 13.23 5.85
N LEU A 151 -0.84 12.75 5.79
CA LEU A 151 -1.70 12.63 6.97
C LEU A 151 -1.07 11.67 7.99
N TRP A 152 -0.64 10.49 7.54
CA TRP A 152 0.02 9.52 8.39
C TRP A 152 1.30 10.07 9.04
N LEU A 153 2.11 10.80 8.26
CA LEU A 153 3.35 11.41 8.75
C LEU A 153 3.04 12.50 9.78
N THR A 154 2.04 13.34 9.52
CA THR A 154 1.61 14.40 10.44
C THR A 154 1.19 13.81 11.78
N VAL A 155 0.35 12.78 11.75
CA VAL A 155 -0.09 12.07 12.98
C VAL A 155 1.10 11.46 13.70
N THR A 156 2.02 10.83 12.98
CA THR A 156 3.21 10.19 13.56
C THR A 156 4.14 11.19 14.25
N LEU A 157 4.42 12.32 13.59
CA LEU A 157 5.27 13.38 14.16
C LEU A 157 4.60 14.08 15.33
N LEU A 158 3.28 14.29 15.27
CA LEU A 158 2.51 14.87 16.38
C LEU A 158 2.58 13.95 17.60
N ARG A 159 2.32 12.65 17.44
CA ARG A 159 2.44 11.66 18.52
C ARG A 159 3.86 11.60 19.08
N GLY A 160 4.86 11.58 18.21
CA GLY A 160 6.27 11.67 18.63
C GLY A 160 6.57 12.88 19.51
N ALA A 161 5.87 14.01 19.32
CA ALA A 161 6.01 15.21 20.14
C ALA A 161 5.10 15.26 21.38
N THR A 162 3.99 14.51 21.42
CA THR A 162 2.99 14.58 22.50
C THR A 162 3.01 13.41 23.45
N ASP A 163 3.04 12.17 22.93
CA ASP A 163 3.02 10.93 23.71
C ASP A 163 4.32 10.11 23.57
N GLY A 164 5.25 10.58 22.73
CA GLY A 164 6.55 9.94 22.49
C GLY A 164 6.49 8.72 21.58
N TRP A 165 5.31 8.38 21.04
CA TRP A 165 5.17 7.22 20.17
C TRP A 165 5.69 7.52 18.76
N VAL A 166 6.67 6.73 18.31
CA VAL A 166 7.23 6.80 16.95
C VAL A 166 7.44 5.37 16.43
N PRO A 167 6.77 4.97 15.32
CA PRO A 167 6.82 3.60 14.83
C PRO A 167 8.15 3.24 14.16
N TYR A 168 8.93 4.24 13.74
CA TYR A 168 10.18 4.04 13.01
C TYR A 168 11.30 4.92 13.56
N GLY A 169 12.45 4.31 13.88
CA GLY A 169 13.61 5.00 14.44
C GLY A 169 14.18 6.12 13.55
N PHE A 170 13.93 6.10 12.24
CA PHE A 170 14.35 7.17 11.32
C PHE A 170 13.45 8.42 11.40
N LEU A 171 12.31 8.37 12.10
CA LEU A 171 11.42 9.50 12.36
C LEU A 171 11.56 10.06 13.78
N LEU A 172 12.51 9.56 14.58
CA LEU A 172 12.71 10.04 15.95
C LEU A 172 13.09 11.53 15.97
N PRO A 173 12.41 12.36 16.79
CA PRO A 173 12.73 13.79 16.93
C PRO A 173 14.19 14.06 17.35
N ASP A 174 14.77 13.15 18.16
CA ASP A 174 16.13 13.26 18.71
C ASP A 174 17.24 13.24 17.64
N ARG A 175 16.91 12.88 16.39
CA ARG A 175 17.83 13.00 15.24
C ARG A 175 18.08 14.46 14.83
N GLY A 176 17.30 15.39 15.37
CA GLY A 176 17.37 16.81 15.07
C GLY A 176 16.54 17.20 13.84
N PRO A 177 16.07 18.46 13.79
CA PRO A 177 15.11 18.92 12.79
C PRO A 177 15.65 18.86 11.35
N ALA A 178 16.96 19.08 11.16
CA ALA A 178 17.59 19.01 9.84
C ALA A 178 17.55 17.58 9.27
N GLN A 179 17.99 16.58 10.04
CA GLN A 179 18.00 15.18 9.60
C GLN A 179 16.58 14.64 9.40
N LEU A 180 15.65 15.01 10.28
CA LEU A 180 14.25 14.64 10.14
C LEU A 180 13.64 15.21 8.86
N SER A 181 13.88 16.50 8.57
CA SER A 181 13.40 17.15 7.34
C SER A 181 13.97 16.51 6.08
N MET A 182 15.27 16.18 6.06
CA MET A 182 15.89 15.46 4.95
C MET A 182 15.30 14.05 4.76
N THR A 183 15.03 13.34 5.85
CA THR A 183 14.41 12.01 5.82
C THR A 183 13.01 12.08 5.24
N VAL A 184 12.19 13.02 5.72
CA VAL A 184 10.83 13.26 5.19
C VAL A 184 10.88 13.60 3.70
N LEU A 185 11.77 14.50 3.29
CA LEU A 185 11.93 14.85 1.87
C LEU A 185 12.31 13.63 1.03
N ALA A 186 13.27 12.82 1.48
CA ALA A 186 13.69 11.60 0.78
C ALA A 186 12.53 10.60 0.64
N LEU A 187 11.72 10.41 1.69
CA LEU A 187 10.54 9.55 1.65
C LEU A 187 9.50 10.05 0.64
N LEU A 188 9.23 11.36 0.61
CA LEU A 188 8.29 11.97 -0.33
C LEU A 188 8.79 11.87 -1.78
N VAL A 189 10.07 12.11 -2.02
CA VAL A 189 10.68 11.93 -3.35
C VAL A 189 10.57 10.47 -3.80
N ALA A 190 10.92 9.53 -2.93
CA ALA A 190 10.79 8.10 -3.23
C ALA A 190 9.33 7.75 -3.56
N LEU A 191 8.36 8.22 -2.78
CA LEU A 191 6.94 8.02 -3.02
C LEU A 191 6.49 8.55 -4.39
N LEU A 192 6.95 9.75 -4.77
CA LEU A 192 6.65 10.32 -6.09
C LEU A 192 7.28 9.48 -7.21
N LEU A 193 8.49 8.96 -7.04
CA LEU A 193 9.11 8.04 -8.01
C LEU A 193 8.30 6.73 -8.15
N ALA A 194 7.84 6.15 -7.02
CA ALA A 194 6.97 4.99 -7.03
C ALA A 194 5.62 5.28 -7.69
N ALA A 195 5.07 6.48 -7.51
CA ALA A 195 3.86 6.93 -8.18
C ALA A 195 4.07 7.10 -9.69
N VAL A 196 5.19 7.69 -10.12
CA VAL A 196 5.57 7.79 -11.55
C VAL A 196 5.65 6.41 -12.19
N LEU A 197 6.33 5.46 -11.53
CA LEU A 197 6.40 4.07 -11.99
C LEU A 197 5.00 3.48 -12.13
N THR A 198 4.18 3.59 -11.08
CA THR A 198 2.82 3.04 -11.06
C THR A 198 1.91 3.65 -12.14
N TRP A 199 1.97 4.96 -12.35
CA TRP A 199 1.23 5.63 -13.42
C TRP A 199 1.72 5.16 -14.79
N THR A 200 3.03 5.04 -14.98
CA THR A 200 3.61 4.52 -16.22
C THR A 200 3.12 3.10 -16.51
N LEU A 201 3.14 2.22 -15.51
CA LEU A 201 2.62 0.86 -15.62
C LEU A 201 1.12 0.79 -15.96
N SER A 202 0.32 1.79 -15.57
CA SER A 202 -1.11 1.85 -15.95
C SER A 202 -1.35 2.05 -17.45
N ARG A 203 -0.31 2.38 -18.21
CA ARG A 203 -0.38 2.59 -19.67
C ARG A 203 0.05 1.35 -20.45
N LEU A 204 0.55 0.30 -19.79
CA LEU A 204 0.93 -0.93 -20.48
C LEU A 204 -0.32 -1.60 -21.07
N PRO A 205 -0.29 -2.00 -22.35
CA PRO A 205 -1.36 -2.79 -22.93
C PRO A 205 -1.37 -4.19 -22.29
N ALA A 206 -2.54 -4.70 -21.90
CA ALA A 206 -2.65 -6.10 -21.44
C ALA A 206 -2.20 -7.04 -22.54
N ARG A 207 -1.39 -8.04 -22.16
CA ARG A 207 -1.31 -9.27 -22.95
C ARG A 207 -2.65 -9.99 -22.79
N ARG A 208 -3.36 -10.18 -23.90
CA ARG A 208 -4.58 -10.99 -23.98
C ARG A 208 -4.26 -12.46 -23.78
#